data_AF-A0A929XES2-F1
#
_entry.id   AF-A0A929XES2-F1
#
_cell.length_a   1.000
_cell.length_b   1.000
_cell.length_c   1.000
_cell.angle_alpha   90.00
_cell.angle_beta   90.00
_cell.angle_gamma   90.00
#
_symmetry.space_group_name_H-M   'P 1'
#
loop_
_entity.id
_entity.type
_entity.pdbx_description
1 polymer ?
#
loop_
_entity_poly.entity_id
_entity_poly.type
_entity_poly.pdbx_seq_one_letter_code
_entity_poly.pdbx_strand_id
1 'polypeptide(L)'
;MNKIQITVPEIKKPSNTTKDNIVKELREEVRLQYEEIYKIQYNDINDNNKQFVEDLILATEDLINNCMKDSIYAGNRDENFLNATFICNKLSLKLETYKLTNKIYELNEKNIKLEKKQLSISNQIEQTEEKSNNLIFNILGFIASFSIVSAAVTGIGNIKGTINIVLFIAFSILMLITTLIGLDNFYKPSKSEKNLLKNNYFLWVVLFIIIIFIIIFSFIKNNWYIK
;
A
#
# COMPACT_ATOMS: atom_id res chain seq x y z
N MET A 1 -31.38 -28.06 14.59
CA MET A 1 -31.57 -26.62 14.33
C MET A 1 -33.05 -26.31 14.37
N ASN A 2 -33.56 -25.77 15.47
CA ASN A 2 -34.96 -25.34 15.55
C ASN A 2 -35.10 -24.01 14.80
N LYS A 3 -35.92 -23.99 13.76
CA LYS A 3 -36.37 -22.75 13.13
C LYS A 3 -37.23 -22.00 14.14
N ILE A 4 -36.66 -20.95 14.72
CA ILE A 4 -37.40 -20.02 15.56
C ILE A 4 -38.24 -19.16 14.60
N GLN A 5 -39.55 -19.44 14.52
CA GLN A 5 -40.53 -18.54 13.92
C GLN A 5 -40.98 -17.56 15.00
N ILE A 6 -40.52 -16.31 14.91
CA ILE A 6 -40.99 -15.20 15.73
C ILE A 6 -41.77 -14.26 14.81
N THR A 7 -42.95 -13.87 15.24
CA THR A 7 -43.89 -13.05 14.48
C THR A 7 -43.84 -11.63 15.03
N VAL A 8 -43.58 -10.63 14.18
CA VAL A 8 -43.65 -9.22 14.58
C VAL A 8 -45.13 -8.85 14.79
N PRO A 9 -45.55 -8.36 15.96
CA PRO A 9 -46.93 -7.96 16.19
C PRO A 9 -47.31 -6.76 15.29
N GLU A 10 -48.42 -6.87 14.56
CA GLU A 10 -49.04 -5.71 13.90
C GLU A 10 -49.71 -4.82 14.94
N ILE A 11 -49.24 -3.57 15.04
CA ILE A 11 -49.82 -2.53 15.90
C ILE A 11 -51.18 -2.14 15.30
N LYS A 12 -52.28 -2.47 15.99
CA LYS A 12 -53.62 -2.10 15.54
C LYS A 12 -53.98 -0.71 16.08
N LYS A 13 -54.57 0.13 15.22
CA LYS A 13 -55.11 1.43 15.66
C LYS A 13 -56.20 1.21 16.72
N PRO A 14 -56.16 1.92 17.86
CA PRO A 14 -57.11 1.73 18.94
C PRO A 14 -58.53 2.04 18.45
N SER A 15 -59.46 1.08 18.62
CA SER A 15 -60.85 1.20 18.20
C SER A 15 -61.70 1.76 19.35
N ASN A 16 -62.22 2.98 19.19
CA ASN A 16 -63.29 3.61 19.99
C ASN A 16 -63.37 3.19 21.47
N THR A 17 -62.61 3.84 22.36
CA THR A 17 -62.54 3.36 23.74
C THR A 17 -62.15 4.43 24.78
N THR A 18 -62.76 4.33 25.95
CA THR A 18 -62.49 5.11 27.18
C THR A 18 -60.99 5.10 27.53
N LYS A 19 -60.47 6.14 28.21
CA LYS A 19 -59.04 6.26 28.60
C LYS A 19 -58.44 4.97 29.17
N ASP A 20 -59.18 4.25 30.02
CA ASP A 20 -58.71 3.01 30.65
C ASP A 20 -58.48 1.85 29.67
N ASN A 21 -59.25 1.81 28.58
CA ASN A 21 -59.11 0.77 27.57
C ASN A 21 -57.89 1.04 26.67
N ILE A 22 -57.60 2.31 26.35
CA ILE A 22 -56.38 2.71 25.65
C ILE A 22 -55.13 2.32 26.46
N VAL A 23 -55.15 2.56 27.78
CA VAL A 23 -54.04 2.16 28.66
C VAL A 23 -53.87 0.64 28.71
N LYS A 24 -54.96 -0.13 28.76
CA LYS A 24 -54.90 -1.60 28.75
C LYS A 24 -54.33 -2.16 27.45
N GLU A 25 -54.77 -1.65 26.31
CA GLU A 25 -54.26 -2.09 25.00
C GLU A 25 -52.75 -1.84 24.89
N LEU A 26 -52.30 -0.63 25.22
CA LEU A 26 -50.88 -0.28 25.17
C LEU A 26 -50.02 -1.10 26.16
N ARG A 27 -50.53 -1.43 27.35
CA ARG A 27 -49.82 -2.31 28.29
C ARG A 27 -49.63 -3.72 27.74
N GLU A 28 -50.66 -4.27 27.09
CA GLU A 28 -50.53 -5.59 26.47
C GLU A 28 -49.57 -5.58 25.29
N GLU A 29 -49.60 -4.55 24.44
CA GLU A 29 -48.63 -4.40 23.34
C GLU A 29 -47.18 -4.32 23.88
N VAL A 30 -46.95 -3.51 24.91
CA VAL A 30 -45.64 -3.39 25.56
C VAL A 30 -45.20 -4.71 26.20
N ARG A 31 -46.11 -5.46 26.85
CA ARG A 31 -45.81 -6.77 27.44
C ARG A 31 -45.41 -7.78 26.38
N LEU A 32 -46.16 -7.87 25.27
CA LEU A 32 -45.85 -8.77 24.16
C LEU A 32 -44.50 -8.42 23.54
N GLN A 33 -44.23 -7.14 23.34
CA GLN A 33 -42.97 -6.69 22.77
C GLN A 33 -41.79 -6.97 23.71
N TYR A 34 -41.97 -6.78 25.02
CA TYR A 34 -40.99 -7.16 26.04
C TYR A 34 -40.66 -8.66 25.97
N GLU A 35 -41.66 -9.54 25.89
CA GLU A 35 -41.44 -10.98 25.81
C GLU A 35 -40.64 -11.38 24.57
N GLU A 36 -40.92 -10.77 23.41
CA GLU A 36 -40.18 -11.06 22.18
C GLU A 36 -38.73 -10.58 22.26
N ILE A 37 -38.49 -9.34 22.70
CA ILE A 37 -37.12 -8.81 22.78
C ILE A 37 -36.29 -9.50 23.89
N TYR A 38 -36.94 -9.93 24.97
CA TYR A 38 -36.30 -10.70 26.04
C TYR A 38 -35.74 -12.03 25.56
N LYS A 39 -36.41 -12.73 24.63
CA LYS A 39 -35.93 -14.01 24.07
C LYS A 39 -34.60 -13.86 23.33
N ILE A 40 -34.35 -12.70 22.74
CA ILE A 40 -33.17 -12.48 21.89
C ILE A 40 -31.99 -11.92 22.67
N GLN A 41 -32.20 -11.35 23.86
CA GLN A 41 -31.16 -10.63 24.60
C GLN A 41 -29.87 -11.45 24.85
N TYR A 42 -29.99 -12.77 24.95
CA TYR A 42 -28.88 -13.68 25.22
C TYR A 42 -28.26 -14.27 23.95
N ASN A 43 -28.89 -14.08 22.79
CA ASN A 43 -28.38 -14.58 21.53
C ASN A 43 -27.27 -13.67 21.01
N ASP A 44 -26.25 -14.26 20.40
CA ASP A 44 -25.21 -13.49 19.72
C ASP A 44 -25.68 -13.02 18.35
N ILE A 45 -25.31 -11.77 18.05
CA ILE A 45 -25.61 -11.14 16.77
C ILE A 45 -24.55 -11.60 15.76
N ASN A 46 -25.01 -12.06 14.61
CA ASN A 46 -24.20 -12.53 13.50
C ASN A 46 -24.92 -12.23 12.17
N ASP A 47 -24.28 -12.52 11.05
CA ASP A 47 -24.79 -12.17 9.72
C ASP A 47 -26.16 -12.79 9.40
N ASN A 48 -26.50 -13.94 10.01
CA ASN A 48 -27.76 -14.63 9.75
C ASN A 48 -28.95 -14.03 10.52
N ASN A 49 -28.71 -13.39 11.66
CA ASN A 49 -29.78 -12.85 12.51
C ASN A 49 -29.76 -11.32 12.65
N LYS A 50 -28.72 -10.65 12.14
CA LYS A 50 -28.55 -9.19 12.22
C LYS A 50 -29.79 -8.42 11.79
N GLN A 51 -30.31 -8.69 10.59
CA GLN A 51 -31.46 -7.94 10.05
C GLN A 51 -32.69 -8.08 10.94
N PHE A 52 -32.96 -9.31 11.40
CA PHE A 52 -34.08 -9.56 12.29
C PHE A 52 -33.95 -8.85 13.64
N VAL A 53 -32.75 -8.82 14.20
CA VAL A 53 -32.46 -8.08 15.44
C VAL A 53 -32.68 -6.57 15.24
N GLU A 54 -32.24 -6.04 14.10
CA GLU A 54 -32.42 -4.64 13.72
C GLU A 54 -33.91 -4.27 13.56
N ASP A 55 -34.68 -5.09 12.85
CA ASP A 55 -36.12 -4.89 12.67
C ASP A 55 -36.87 -4.94 14.02
N LEU A 56 -36.49 -5.86 14.92
CA LEU A 56 -37.09 -5.98 16.24
C LEU A 56 -36.76 -4.78 17.14
N ILE A 57 -35.53 -4.28 17.09
CA ILE A 57 -35.15 -3.05 17.81
C ILE A 57 -36.00 -1.88 17.31
N LEU A 58 -36.08 -1.67 15.99
CA LEU A 58 -36.83 -0.57 15.40
C LEU A 58 -38.31 -0.61 15.80
N ALA A 59 -38.95 -1.78 15.70
CA ALA A 59 -40.34 -1.94 16.09
C ALA A 59 -40.56 -1.65 17.60
N THR A 60 -39.61 -2.06 18.44
CA THR A 60 -39.66 -1.81 19.89
C THR A 60 -39.44 -0.33 20.22
N GLU A 61 -38.48 0.32 19.55
CA GLU A 61 -38.23 1.76 19.69
C GLU A 61 -39.44 2.58 19.26
N ASP A 62 -40.07 2.22 18.15
CA ASP A 62 -41.29 2.87 17.67
C ASP A 62 -42.44 2.73 18.68
N LEU A 63 -42.66 1.53 19.23
CA LEU A 63 -43.66 1.31 20.28
C LEU A 63 -43.36 2.15 21.52
N ILE A 64 -42.12 2.12 22.03
CA ILE A 64 -41.70 2.92 23.18
C ILE A 64 -41.91 4.41 22.91
N ASN A 65 -41.52 4.90 21.74
CA ASN A 65 -41.66 6.31 21.36
C ASN A 65 -43.13 6.73 21.27
N ASN A 66 -44.00 5.87 20.76
CA ASN A 66 -45.44 6.11 20.71
C ASN A 66 -46.03 6.16 22.13
N CYS A 67 -45.70 5.20 22.99
CA CYS A 67 -46.08 5.19 24.40
C CYS A 67 -45.54 6.41 25.18
N MET A 68 -44.36 6.93 24.82
CA MET A 68 -43.78 8.13 25.42
C MET A 68 -44.55 9.40 25.04
N LYS A 69 -45.02 9.48 23.79
CA LYS A 69 -45.76 10.63 23.23
C LYS A 69 -47.24 10.62 23.59
N ASP A 70 -47.82 9.46 23.89
CA ASP A 70 -49.22 9.33 24.28
C ASP A 70 -49.47 9.93 25.68
N SER A 71 -50.29 10.98 25.73
CA SER A 71 -50.55 11.73 26.96
C SER A 71 -51.39 10.96 27.99
N ILE A 72 -52.15 9.96 27.56
CA ILE A 72 -52.97 9.10 28.42
C ILE A 72 -52.09 8.02 29.04
N TYR A 73 -51.19 7.42 28.26
CA TYR A 73 -50.28 6.37 28.72
C TYR A 73 -49.08 6.89 29.51
N ALA A 74 -48.62 8.13 29.27
CA ALA A 74 -47.43 8.69 29.92
C ALA A 74 -47.44 8.62 31.46
N GLY A 75 -48.61 8.80 32.09
CA GLY A 75 -48.79 8.68 33.54
C GLY A 75 -49.03 7.25 34.05
N ASN A 76 -49.08 6.25 33.17
CA ASN A 76 -49.52 4.87 33.46
C ASN A 76 -48.49 3.80 33.08
N ARG A 77 -47.23 4.22 32.83
CA ARG A 77 -46.11 3.34 32.48
C ARG A 77 -45.83 2.34 33.61
N ASP A 78 -45.66 1.08 33.24
CA ASP A 78 -45.46 -0.02 34.16
C ASP A 78 -44.05 -0.62 34.04
N GLU A 79 -43.79 -1.68 34.81
CA GLU A 79 -42.49 -2.36 34.83
C GLU A 79 -42.13 -2.95 33.46
N ASN A 80 -43.12 -3.47 32.72
CA ASN A 80 -42.90 -4.01 31.37
C ASN A 80 -42.40 -2.92 30.42
N PHE A 81 -42.95 -1.71 30.50
CA PHE A 81 -42.47 -0.57 29.71
C PHE A 81 -41.00 -0.25 30.01
N LEU A 82 -40.62 -0.19 31.29
CA LEU A 82 -39.25 0.09 31.70
C LEU A 82 -38.29 -1.02 31.25
N ASN A 83 -38.70 -2.29 31.41
CA ASN A 83 -37.90 -3.45 31.02
C ASN A 83 -37.75 -3.57 29.50
N ALA A 84 -38.82 -3.35 28.72
CA ALA A 84 -38.76 -3.29 27.26
C ALA A 84 -37.77 -2.22 26.80
N THR A 85 -37.84 -1.02 27.40
CA THR A 85 -36.93 0.09 27.09
C THR A 85 -35.47 -0.28 27.39
N PHE A 86 -35.22 -0.85 28.56
CA PHE A 86 -33.88 -1.26 28.96
C PHE A 86 -33.29 -2.32 28.02
N ILE A 87 -34.04 -3.38 27.72
CA ILE A 87 -33.55 -4.46 26.85
C ILE A 87 -33.39 -3.96 25.42
N CYS A 88 -34.28 -3.10 24.92
CA CYS A 88 -34.17 -2.49 23.61
C CYS A 88 -32.86 -1.70 23.46
N ASN A 89 -32.57 -0.81 24.41
CA ASN A 89 -31.31 -0.06 24.42
C ASN A 89 -30.09 -0.97 24.50
N LYS A 90 -30.14 -2.01 25.36
CA LYS A 90 -29.05 -2.98 25.49
C LYS A 90 -28.81 -3.74 24.18
N LEU A 91 -29.86 -4.17 23.48
CA LEU A 91 -29.76 -4.91 22.22
C LEU A 91 -29.28 -3.99 21.09
N SER A 92 -29.74 -2.74 21.05
CA SER A 92 -29.27 -1.69 20.15
C SER A 92 -27.76 -1.45 20.29
N LEU A 93 -27.26 -1.32 21.51
CA LEU A 93 -25.81 -1.22 21.77
C LEU A 93 -25.04 -2.47 21.33
N LYS A 94 -25.61 -3.67 21.54
CA LYS A 94 -25.00 -4.92 21.08
C LYS A 94 -24.90 -4.96 19.54
N LEU A 95 -25.93 -4.52 18.83
CA LEU A 95 -25.97 -4.44 17.37
C LEU A 95 -24.94 -3.45 16.82
N GLU A 96 -24.85 -2.26 17.40
CA GLU A 96 -23.86 -1.25 17.00
C GLU A 96 -22.43 -1.71 17.27
N THR A 97 -22.19 -2.39 18.41
CA THR A 97 -20.89 -3.00 18.70
C THR A 97 -20.50 -4.01 17.62
N TYR A 98 -21.43 -4.89 17.25
CA TYR A 98 -21.19 -5.87 16.19
C TYR A 98 -20.87 -5.21 14.83
N LYS A 99 -21.65 -4.20 14.41
CA LYS A 99 -21.40 -3.43 13.18
C LYS A 99 -20.02 -2.77 13.21
N LEU A 100 -19.64 -2.18 14.34
CA LEU A 100 -18.36 -1.51 14.51
C LEU A 100 -17.18 -2.51 14.44
N THR A 101 -17.29 -3.65 15.11
CA THR A 101 -16.26 -4.71 15.08
C THR A 101 -16.02 -5.21 13.65
N ASN A 102 -17.08 -5.48 12.87
CA ASN A 102 -16.92 -5.88 11.47
C ASN A 102 -16.24 -4.79 10.64
N LYS A 103 -16.60 -3.53 10.83
CA LYS A 103 -15.99 -2.40 10.12
C LYS A 103 -14.51 -2.23 10.46
N ILE A 104 -14.12 -2.43 11.73
CA ILE A 104 -12.71 -2.43 12.15
C ILE A 104 -11.93 -3.54 11.45
N TYR A 105 -12.50 -4.75 11.39
CA TYR A 105 -11.88 -5.87 10.70
C TYR A 105 -11.64 -5.56 9.20
N GLU A 106 -12.64 -5.02 8.51
CA GLU A 106 -12.51 -4.61 7.11
C GLU A 106 -11.45 -3.52 6.89
N LEU A 107 -11.36 -2.54 7.81
CA LEU A 107 -10.36 -1.48 7.74
C LEU A 107 -8.95 -2.02 7.95
N ASN A 108 -8.75 -2.96 8.88
CA ASN A 108 -7.45 -3.60 9.10
C ASN A 108 -6.99 -4.39 7.87
N GLU A 109 -7.89 -5.15 7.24
CA GLU A 109 -7.61 -5.85 5.97
C GLU A 109 -7.19 -4.87 4.85
N LYS A 110 -7.86 -3.73 4.74
CA LYS A 110 -7.48 -2.67 3.77
C LYS A 110 -6.13 -2.05 4.13
N ASN A 111 -5.85 -1.81 5.41
CA ASN A 111 -4.57 -1.23 5.85
C ASN A 111 -3.39 -2.17 5.52
N ILE A 112 -3.50 -3.47 5.82
CA ILE A 112 -2.48 -4.47 5.47
C ILE A 112 -2.19 -4.48 3.97
N LYS A 113 -3.22 -4.32 3.13
CA LYS A 113 -3.05 -4.23 1.67
C LYS A 113 -2.33 -2.95 1.24
N LEU A 114 -2.60 -1.83 1.90
CA LEU A 114 -1.92 -0.55 1.63
C LEU A 114 -0.45 -0.59 2.07
N GLU A 115 -0.14 -1.15 3.24
CA GLU A 115 1.24 -1.33 3.71
C GLU A 115 2.07 -2.17 2.72
N LYS A 116 1.50 -3.28 2.22
CA LYS A 116 2.16 -4.09 1.19
C LYS A 116 2.42 -3.32 -0.11
N LYS A 117 1.47 -2.50 -0.55
CA LYS A 117 1.65 -1.63 -1.73
C LYS A 117 2.72 -0.58 -1.49
N GLN A 118 2.72 0.07 -0.33
CA GLN A 118 3.72 1.06 0.04
C GLN A 118 5.13 0.46 0.01
N LEU A 119 5.32 -0.73 0.60
CA LEU A 119 6.60 -1.44 0.54
C LEU A 119 7.02 -1.73 -0.91
N SER A 120 6.09 -2.17 -1.75
CA SER A 120 6.41 -2.44 -3.16
C SER A 120 6.83 -1.18 -3.93
N ILE A 121 6.21 -0.03 -3.62
CA ILE A 121 6.55 1.26 -4.24
C ILE A 121 7.91 1.75 -3.74
N SER A 122 8.18 1.66 -2.44
CA SER A 122 9.49 2.01 -1.86
C SER A 122 10.62 1.22 -2.51
N ASN A 123 10.45 -0.09 -2.67
CA ASN A 123 11.44 -0.94 -3.36
C ASN A 123 11.62 -0.54 -4.84
N GLN A 124 10.56 -0.12 -5.53
CA GLN A 124 10.65 0.36 -6.91
C GLN A 124 11.37 1.72 -7.02
N ILE A 125 11.12 2.62 -6.07
CA ILE A 125 11.80 3.92 -5.99
C ILE A 125 13.30 3.70 -5.76
N GLU A 126 13.67 2.87 -4.79
CA GLU A 126 15.08 2.56 -4.50
C GLU A 126 15.80 1.99 -5.74
N GLN A 127 15.18 1.03 -6.43
CA GLN A 127 15.73 0.49 -7.69
C GLN A 127 15.83 1.53 -8.81
N THR A 128 14.94 2.52 -8.83
CA THR A 128 14.94 3.58 -9.84
C THR A 128 16.00 4.64 -9.53
N GLU A 129 16.14 5.02 -8.27
CA GLU A 129 17.20 5.92 -7.79
C GLU A 129 18.59 5.31 -8.03
N GLU A 130 18.78 4.02 -7.74
CA GLU A 130 20.05 3.34 -8.00
C GLU A 130 20.41 3.36 -9.50
N LYS A 131 19.43 3.06 -10.37
CA LYS A 131 19.61 3.16 -11.84
C LYS A 131 19.91 4.59 -12.30
N SER A 132 19.22 5.57 -11.75
CA SER A 132 19.38 6.99 -12.10
C SER A 132 20.74 7.52 -11.68
N ASN A 133 21.17 7.25 -10.44
CA ASN A 133 22.47 7.65 -9.94
C ASN A 133 23.58 7.04 -10.79
N ASN A 134 23.49 5.75 -11.12
CA ASN A 134 24.44 5.08 -12.01
C ASN A 134 24.46 5.70 -13.42
N LEU A 135 23.30 6.11 -13.97
CA LEU A 135 23.23 6.82 -15.25
C LEU A 135 23.94 8.18 -15.17
N ILE A 136 23.68 8.98 -14.14
CA ILE A 136 24.29 10.31 -13.95
C ILE A 136 25.81 10.18 -13.86
N PHE A 137 26.33 9.24 -13.05
CA PHE A 137 27.77 8.99 -12.94
C PHE A 137 28.39 8.57 -14.28
N ASN A 138 27.71 7.74 -15.08
CA ASN A 138 28.19 7.32 -16.39
C ASN A 138 28.17 8.46 -17.42
N ILE A 139 27.13 9.31 -17.44
CA ILE A 139 27.08 10.50 -18.29
C ILE A 139 28.19 11.47 -17.91
N LEU A 140 28.42 11.70 -16.60
CA LEU A 140 29.55 12.51 -16.13
C LEU A 140 30.89 11.93 -16.58
N GLY A 141 31.07 10.61 -16.46
CA GLY A 141 32.24 9.89 -16.94
C GLY A 141 32.45 10.03 -18.45
N PHE A 142 31.37 9.96 -19.23
CA PHE A 142 31.39 10.16 -20.68
C PHE A 142 31.72 11.62 -21.06
N ILE A 143 31.11 12.61 -20.41
CA ILE A 143 31.40 14.03 -20.66
C ILE A 143 32.85 14.34 -20.30
N ALA A 144 33.35 13.80 -19.18
CA ALA A 144 34.74 13.96 -18.77
C ALA A 144 35.71 13.33 -19.80
N SER A 145 35.44 12.10 -20.26
CA SER A 145 36.29 11.45 -21.28
C SER A 145 36.24 12.19 -22.62
N PHE A 146 35.06 12.63 -23.06
CA PHE A 146 34.89 13.39 -24.30
C PHE A 146 35.59 14.75 -24.25
N SER A 147 35.53 15.44 -23.11
CA SER A 147 36.22 16.72 -22.89
C SER A 147 37.74 16.55 -22.93
N ILE A 148 38.26 15.50 -22.30
CA ILE A 148 39.69 15.16 -22.33
C ILE A 148 40.13 14.86 -23.77
N VAL A 149 39.38 14.03 -24.51
CA VAL A 149 39.69 13.67 -25.91
C VAL A 149 39.58 14.88 -26.85
N SER A 150 38.64 15.79 -26.64
CA SER A 150 38.45 16.99 -27.47
C SER A 150 39.53 18.06 -27.21
N ALA A 151 39.85 18.31 -25.95
CA ALA A 151 41.00 19.13 -25.57
C ALA A 151 42.29 18.52 -26.12
N ALA A 152 42.33 17.19 -26.18
CA ALA A 152 43.40 16.46 -26.77
C ALA A 152 43.55 16.76 -28.28
N VAL A 153 42.53 16.51 -29.09
CA VAL A 153 42.59 16.75 -30.55
C VAL A 153 43.00 18.19 -30.88
N THR A 154 42.57 19.16 -30.08
CA THR A 154 42.97 20.58 -30.21
C THR A 154 44.45 20.81 -29.87
N GLY A 155 44.98 20.09 -28.88
CA GLY A 155 46.39 20.15 -28.48
C GLY A 155 47.36 19.56 -29.51
N ILE A 156 46.95 18.55 -30.29
CA ILE A 156 47.80 17.91 -31.34
C ILE A 156 48.34 18.94 -32.34
N GLY A 157 47.54 19.96 -32.69
CA GLY A 157 47.96 21.02 -33.61
C GLY A 157 49.17 21.84 -33.11
N ASN A 158 49.42 21.85 -31.80
CA ASN A 158 50.48 22.63 -31.16
C ASN A 158 51.67 21.79 -30.65
N ILE A 159 51.61 20.46 -30.78
CA ILE A 159 52.65 19.56 -30.26
C ILE A 159 53.66 19.23 -31.37
N LYS A 160 54.92 19.63 -31.18
CA LYS A 160 56.02 19.22 -32.06
C LYS A 160 56.59 17.87 -31.61
N GLY A 161 56.61 16.90 -32.53
CA GLY A 161 57.25 15.59 -32.35
C GLY A 161 56.27 14.42 -32.45
N THR A 162 56.50 13.53 -33.41
CA THR A 162 55.65 12.37 -33.76
C THR A 162 55.34 11.47 -32.56
N ILE A 163 56.27 11.35 -31.60
CA ILE A 163 56.11 10.51 -30.40
C ILE A 163 55.04 11.05 -29.44
N ASN A 164 54.95 12.37 -29.26
CA ASN A 164 53.95 12.96 -28.37
C ASN A 164 52.55 12.82 -28.99
N ILE A 165 52.45 12.89 -30.33
CA ILE A 165 51.20 12.63 -31.06
C ILE A 165 50.77 11.16 -30.89
N VAL A 166 51.70 10.22 -31.01
CA VAL A 166 51.41 8.78 -30.86
C VAL A 166 51.01 8.41 -29.44
N LEU A 167 51.74 8.87 -28.41
CA LEU A 167 51.41 8.65 -26.99
C LEU A 167 49.99 9.13 -26.66
N PHE A 168 49.61 10.22 -27.29
CA PHE A 168 48.36 10.89 -27.04
C PHE A 168 47.16 10.25 -27.75
N ILE A 169 47.34 9.81 -29.00
CA ILE A 169 46.36 8.96 -29.69
C ILE A 169 46.14 7.68 -28.88
N ALA A 170 47.21 7.06 -28.37
CA ALA A 170 47.11 5.86 -27.55
C ALA A 170 46.35 6.11 -26.23
N PHE A 171 46.61 7.23 -25.54
CA PHE A 171 45.87 7.63 -24.34
C PHE A 171 44.38 7.90 -24.63
N SER A 172 44.08 8.54 -25.76
CA SER A 172 42.71 8.82 -26.19
C SER A 172 41.93 7.53 -26.48
N ILE A 173 42.56 6.57 -27.16
CA ILE A 173 41.95 5.24 -27.43
C ILE A 173 41.73 4.49 -26.11
N LEU A 174 42.67 4.54 -25.18
CA LEU A 174 42.54 3.89 -23.88
C LEU A 174 41.35 4.44 -23.09
N MET A 175 41.17 5.77 -23.05
CA MET A 175 40.02 6.41 -22.41
C MET A 175 38.69 6.06 -23.08
N LEU A 176 38.68 5.90 -24.40
CA LEU A 176 37.49 5.54 -25.17
C LEU A 176 37.06 4.08 -24.91
N ILE A 177 38.03 3.17 -24.80
CA ILE A 177 37.80 1.76 -24.45
C ILE A 177 37.28 1.63 -23.02
N THR A 178 37.87 2.34 -22.04
CA THR A 178 37.40 2.27 -20.65
C THR A 178 35.99 2.82 -20.49
N THR A 179 35.60 3.84 -21.24
CA THR A 179 34.22 4.33 -21.26
C THR A 179 33.25 3.36 -21.94
N LEU A 180 33.65 2.70 -23.03
CA LEU A 180 32.85 1.64 -23.66
C LEU A 180 32.63 0.43 -22.73
N ILE A 181 33.64 0.02 -21.97
CA ILE A 181 33.51 -1.03 -20.92
C ILE A 181 32.49 -0.59 -19.86
N GLY A 182 32.57 0.66 -19.39
CA GLY A 182 31.61 1.21 -18.42
C GLY A 182 30.18 1.19 -18.94
N LEU A 183 29.98 1.53 -20.22
CA LEU A 183 28.68 1.56 -20.87
C LEU A 183 28.11 0.14 -21.10
N ASP A 184 28.92 -0.82 -21.55
CA ASP A 184 28.47 -2.22 -21.76
C ASP A 184 28.04 -2.89 -20.44
N ASN A 185 28.77 -2.64 -19.36
CA ASN A 185 28.40 -3.12 -18.03
C ASN A 185 27.09 -2.51 -17.51
N PHE A 186 26.75 -1.29 -17.93
CA PHE A 186 25.52 -0.62 -17.53
C PHE A 186 24.26 -1.20 -18.19
N TYR A 187 24.36 -1.59 -19.47
CA TYR A 187 23.21 -2.15 -20.20
C TYR A 187 22.98 -3.64 -19.97
N LYS A 188 23.91 -4.35 -19.31
CA LYS A 188 23.71 -5.76 -18.96
C LYS A 188 22.83 -5.89 -17.70
N PRO A 189 21.68 -6.59 -17.78
CA PRO A 189 20.85 -6.84 -16.61
C PRO A 189 21.61 -7.65 -15.57
N SER A 190 21.43 -7.29 -14.29
CA SER A 190 22.16 -7.72 -13.08
C SER A 190 22.04 -9.21 -12.70
N LYS A 191 22.13 -10.14 -13.67
CA LYS A 191 22.24 -11.55 -13.37
C LYS A 191 23.70 -11.93 -13.13
N SER A 192 24.06 -11.83 -11.84
CA SER A 192 25.29 -12.29 -11.18
C SER A 192 26.49 -11.33 -11.25
N GLU A 193 26.65 -10.59 -10.16
CA GLU A 193 27.81 -9.74 -9.82
C GLU A 193 29.16 -10.52 -9.78
N LYS A 194 29.14 -11.85 -9.88
CA LYS A 194 30.32 -12.68 -9.64
C LYS A 194 31.38 -12.69 -10.76
N ASN A 195 31.17 -12.04 -11.91
CA ASN A 195 32.11 -12.15 -13.05
C ASN A 195 32.22 -10.90 -13.95
N LEU A 196 32.22 -9.68 -13.38
CA LEU A 196 32.44 -8.42 -14.13
C LEU A 196 33.77 -8.40 -14.93
N LEU A 197 34.84 -9.00 -14.40
CA LEU A 197 36.14 -9.11 -15.07
C LEU A 197 36.12 -10.10 -16.25
N LYS A 198 35.32 -11.17 -16.17
CA LYS A 198 35.22 -12.21 -17.22
C LYS A 198 34.39 -11.75 -18.41
N ASN A 199 33.34 -10.95 -18.17
CA ASN A 199 32.44 -10.49 -19.23
C ASN A 199 33.05 -9.46 -20.19
N ASN A 200 34.13 -8.79 -19.79
CA ASN A 200 34.84 -7.79 -20.60
C ASN A 200 36.24 -8.26 -21.01
N TYR A 201 36.49 -9.58 -21.00
CA TYR A 201 37.82 -10.14 -21.27
C TYR A 201 38.43 -9.61 -22.57
N PHE A 202 37.63 -9.48 -23.64
CA PHE A 202 38.08 -8.93 -24.91
C PHE A 202 38.57 -7.47 -24.78
N LEU A 203 37.84 -6.61 -24.09
CA LEU A 203 38.19 -5.19 -23.92
C LEU A 203 39.43 -5.01 -23.02
N TRP A 204 39.58 -5.85 -21.99
CA TRP A 204 40.78 -5.89 -21.16
C TRP A 204 42.01 -6.39 -21.95
N VAL A 205 41.84 -7.38 -22.84
CA VAL A 205 42.89 -7.85 -23.75
C VAL A 205 43.32 -6.73 -24.71
N VAL A 206 42.38 -5.97 -25.28
CA VAL A 206 42.70 -4.82 -26.13
C VAL A 206 43.47 -3.74 -25.36
N LEU A 207 43.06 -3.44 -24.12
CA LEU A 207 43.77 -2.48 -23.25
C LEU A 207 45.22 -2.94 -22.96
N PHE A 208 45.41 -4.23 -22.69
CA PHE A 208 46.72 -4.82 -22.47
C PHE A 208 47.63 -4.75 -23.71
N ILE A 209 47.08 -5.00 -24.90
CA ILE A 209 47.81 -4.88 -26.18
C ILE A 209 48.27 -3.43 -26.41
N ILE A 210 47.42 -2.44 -26.13
CA ILE A 210 47.77 -1.02 -26.28
C ILE A 210 48.91 -0.63 -25.32
N ILE A 211 48.84 -1.07 -24.06
CA ILE A 211 49.90 -0.82 -23.06
C ILE A 211 51.24 -1.42 -23.53
N ILE A 212 51.22 -2.66 -24.01
CA ILE A 212 52.42 -3.31 -24.58
C ILE A 212 52.98 -2.49 -25.75
N PHE A 213 52.12 -2.01 -26.64
CA PHE A 213 52.54 -1.21 -27.79
C PHE A 213 53.23 0.09 -27.36
N ILE A 214 52.69 0.78 -26.34
CA ILE A 214 53.29 2.00 -25.76
C ILE A 214 54.66 1.70 -25.14
N ILE A 215 54.80 0.60 -24.40
CA ILE A 215 56.06 0.19 -23.77
C ILE A 215 57.12 -0.13 -24.82
N ILE A 216 56.80 -0.94 -25.82
CA ILE A 216 57.73 -1.32 -26.90
C ILE A 216 58.19 -0.08 -27.67
N PHE A 217 57.26 0.81 -28.04
CA PHE A 217 57.59 2.02 -28.78
C PHE A 217 58.46 2.99 -27.98
N SER A 218 58.24 3.09 -26.66
CA SER A 218 59.07 3.88 -25.75
C SER A 218 60.47 3.29 -25.59
N PHE A 219 60.60 1.95 -25.59
CA PHE A 219 61.87 1.25 -25.47
C PHE A 219 62.73 1.35 -26.74
N ILE A 220 62.11 1.26 -27.93
CA ILE A 220 62.80 1.38 -29.23
C ILE A 220 63.45 2.77 -29.36
N LYS A 221 62.80 3.83 -28.88
CA LYS A 221 63.35 5.20 -28.91
C LYS A 221 64.51 5.38 -27.94
N ASN A 222 64.45 4.79 -26.74
CA ASN A 222 65.51 4.93 -25.75
C ASN A 222 66.83 4.30 -26.22
N ASN A 223 66.74 3.23 -27.03
CA ASN A 223 67.91 2.60 -27.66
C ASN A 223 68.49 3.38 -28.86
N TRP A 224 67.76 4.35 -29.43
CA TRP A 224 68.26 5.23 -30.50
C TRP A 224 68.97 6.49 -29.98
N TYR A 225 68.83 6.82 -28.69
CA TYR A 225 69.53 7.94 -28.04
C TYR A 225 70.81 7.51 -27.30
N ILE A 226 71.14 6.21 -27.30
CA ILE A 226 72.41 5.66 -26.82
C ILE A 226 73.18 5.13 -28.03
N LYS A 227 73.67 6.04 -28.87
CA LYS A 227 74.79 5.81 -29.79
C LYS A 227 75.45 7.12 -30.16
#